data_AF-A0A914LUC1-F1
#
_entry.id   AF-A0A914LUC1-F1
#
_cell.length_a   1.000
_cell.length_b   1.000
_cell.length_c   1.000
_cell.angle_alpha   90.00
_cell.angle_beta   90.00
_cell.angle_gamma   90.00
#
_symmetry.space_group_name_H-M   'P 1'
#
loop_
_entity.id
_entity.type
_entity.pdbx_description
1 polymer ?
#
loop_
_entity_poly.entity_id
_entity_poly.type
_entity_poly.pdbx_seq_one_letter_code
_entity_poly.pdbx_strand_id
1 'polypeptide(L)'
;MPPVLSRKIESLQFYFIIRKFAQDLSGETESFLPISSQSEPMAELNDCINLNNSDLLACTVVNSKNERLSQFLVTDQFQFILVEPDSRKLGWGIVRFVALLQDVLIVWNFRQSNFAHQR
;
A
#
# COMPACT_ATOMS: atom_id res chain seq x y z
N MET A 1 -10.96 -28.55 -15.59
CA MET A 1 -10.35 -27.98 -14.37
C MET A 1 -11.08 -26.67 -14.09
N PRO A 2 -11.74 -26.51 -12.94
CA PRO A 2 -12.32 -25.21 -12.59
C PRO A 2 -11.18 -24.19 -12.38
N PRO A 3 -11.40 -22.91 -12.72
CA PRO A 3 -10.38 -21.88 -12.64
C PRO A 3 -9.89 -21.71 -11.19
N VAL A 4 -8.58 -21.58 -11.02
CA VAL A 4 -7.85 -21.42 -9.74
C VAL A 4 -8.41 -20.28 -8.88
N LEU A 5 -9.08 -19.31 -9.51
CA LEU A 5 -9.72 -18.18 -8.86
C LEU A 5 -10.90 -18.58 -7.95
N SER A 6 -11.71 -19.58 -8.34
CA SER A 6 -12.87 -20.02 -7.55
C SER A 6 -12.46 -20.65 -6.21
N ARG A 7 -11.36 -21.40 -6.17
CA ARG A 7 -10.88 -22.06 -4.93
C ARG A 7 -10.41 -21.07 -3.86
N LYS A 8 -9.87 -19.92 -4.28
CA LYS A 8 -9.39 -18.87 -3.35
C LYS A 8 -10.53 -18.16 -2.64
N ILE A 9 -11.63 -17.91 -3.35
CA ILE A 9 -12.82 -17.23 -2.80
C ILE A 9 -13.52 -18.12 -1.77
N GLU A 10 -13.63 -19.43 -2.04
CA GLU A 10 -14.18 -20.42 -1.09
C GLU A 10 -13.36 -20.50 0.21
N SER A 11 -12.03 -20.46 0.09
CA SER A 11 -11.12 -20.51 1.24
C SER A 11 -11.26 -19.27 2.13
N LEU A 12 -11.52 -18.11 1.52
CA LEU A 12 -11.69 -16.84 2.23
C LEU A 12 -13.04 -16.78 2.98
N GLN A 13 -14.12 -17.28 2.37
CA GLN A 13 -15.41 -17.41 3.04
C GLN A 13 -15.32 -18.35 4.26
N PHE A 14 -14.65 -19.49 4.10
CA PHE A 14 -14.45 -20.45 5.19
C PHE A 14 -13.64 -19.84 6.34
N TYR A 15 -12.57 -19.09 6.03
CA TYR A 15 -11.80 -18.35 7.01
C TYR A 15 -12.66 -17.36 7.82
N PHE A 16 -13.53 -16.59 7.16
CA PHE A 16 -14.42 -15.65 7.85
C PHE A 16 -15.43 -16.33 8.77
N ILE A 17 -15.99 -17.47 8.35
CA ILE A 17 -16.92 -18.25 9.17
C ILE A 17 -16.21 -18.78 10.43
N ILE A 18 -15.02 -19.37 10.29
CA ILE A 18 -14.25 -19.88 11.43
C ILE A 18 -13.83 -18.75 12.37
N ARG A 19 -13.35 -17.62 11.83
CA ARG A 19 -12.91 -16.48 12.63
C ARG A 19 -14.06 -15.90 13.46
N LYS A 20 -15.22 -15.68 12.84
CA LYS A 20 -16.42 -15.20 13.53
C LYS A 20 -16.83 -16.14 14.65
N PHE A 21 -16.85 -17.44 14.37
CA PHE A 21 -17.16 -18.45 15.38
C PHE A 21 -16.19 -18.42 16.57
N ALA A 22 -14.88 -18.27 16.30
CA ALA A 22 -13.87 -18.17 17.36
C ALA A 22 -14.05 -16.90 18.22
N GLN A 23 -14.39 -15.77 17.60
CA GLN A 23 -14.67 -14.50 18.30
C GLN A 23 -15.93 -14.60 19.16
N ASP A 24 -17.00 -15.21 18.62
CA ASP A 24 -18.25 -15.44 19.36
C ASP A 24 -18.00 -16.33 20.60
N LEU A 25 -17.08 -17.31 20.50
CA LEU A 25 -16.67 -18.15 21.64
C LEU A 25 -15.81 -17.41 22.67
N SER A 26 -14.94 -16.51 22.24
CA SER A 26 -14.07 -15.74 23.15
C SER A 26 -14.78 -14.52 23.74
N GLY A 27 -16.00 -14.20 23.30
CA GLY A 27 -16.74 -13.01 23.71
C GLY A 27 -16.12 -11.71 23.17
N GLU A 28 -15.27 -11.81 22.14
CA GLU A 28 -14.60 -10.68 21.51
C GLU A 28 -15.50 -10.10 20.41
N THR A 29 -15.57 -8.78 20.31
CA THR A 29 -16.26 -8.12 19.20
C THR A 29 -15.32 -7.96 18.02
N GLU A 30 -15.79 -8.32 16.82
CA GLU A 30 -15.05 -8.14 15.59
C GLU A 30 -14.72 -6.65 15.39
N SER A 31 -13.44 -6.28 15.47
CA SER A 31 -12.99 -4.89 15.38
C SER A 31 -12.75 -4.46 13.93
N PHE A 32 -12.11 -5.31 13.12
CA PHE A 32 -11.83 -5.04 11.71
C PHE A 32 -11.72 -6.36 10.92
N LEU A 33 -12.54 -6.54 9.87
CA LEU A 33 -12.18 -7.50 8.82
C LEU A 33 -11.09 -6.85 7.97
N PRO A 34 -10.07 -7.58 7.52
CA PRO A 34 -9.06 -7.07 6.59
C PRO A 34 -9.64 -6.60 5.23
N ILE A 35 -10.97 -6.73 5.02
CA ILE A 35 -11.70 -6.38 3.80
C ILE A 35 -12.87 -5.40 4.10
N SER A 36 -13.17 -5.11 5.36
CA SER A 36 -14.19 -4.12 5.75
C SER A 36 -13.48 -2.87 6.29
N SER A 37 -13.69 -1.65 5.82
CA SER A 37 -14.55 -1.11 4.77
C SER A 37 -14.23 0.39 4.73
N GLN A 38 -13.85 0.93 3.57
CA GLN A 38 -14.44 2.10 2.90
C GLN A 38 -14.89 3.36 3.68
N SER A 39 -14.61 3.54 4.98
CA SER A 39 -15.05 4.71 5.77
C SER A 39 -13.94 5.74 6.03
N GLU A 40 -12.68 5.35 5.85
CA GLU A 40 -11.56 6.30 5.83
C GLU A 40 -11.52 6.97 4.44
N PRO A 41 -11.42 8.30 4.36
CA PRO A 41 -11.31 8.99 3.08
C PRO A 41 -10.03 8.53 2.37
N MET A 42 -10.22 7.72 1.34
CA MET A 42 -9.16 7.26 0.46
C MET A 42 -8.57 8.44 -0.30
N ALA A 43 -7.25 8.49 -0.40
CA ALA A 43 -6.59 9.49 -1.22
C ALA A 43 -6.94 9.28 -2.69
N GLU A 44 -7.21 10.37 -3.40
CA GLU A 44 -7.48 10.41 -4.82
C GLU A 44 -6.37 11.12 -5.58
N LEU A 45 -6.38 10.95 -6.91
CA LEU A 45 -5.39 11.58 -7.78
C LEU A 45 -5.46 13.12 -7.67
N ASN A 46 -4.31 13.76 -7.47
CA ASN A 46 -4.14 15.20 -7.26
C ASN A 46 -4.55 15.74 -5.88
N ASP A 47 -4.93 14.88 -4.94
CA ASP A 47 -5.13 15.33 -3.56
C ASP A 47 -3.85 15.88 -2.96
N CYS A 48 -4.01 16.86 -2.07
CA CYS A 48 -2.93 17.43 -1.27
C CYS A 48 -3.02 16.82 0.13
N ILE A 49 -2.09 15.91 0.46
CA ILE A 49 -2.08 15.17 1.72
C ILE A 49 -0.94 15.62 2.63
N ASN A 50 -1.17 15.61 3.94
CA ASN A 50 -0.17 15.94 4.95
C ASN A 50 0.68 14.70 5.27
N LEU A 51 2.00 14.84 5.18
CA LEU A 51 2.99 13.77 5.29
C LEU A 51 3.80 13.81 6.58
N ASN A 52 3.55 14.76 7.49
CA ASN A 52 4.41 15.00 8.66
C ASN A 52 4.54 13.79 9.60
N ASN A 53 3.54 12.93 9.64
CA ASN A 53 3.51 11.72 10.48
C ASN A 53 3.46 10.44 9.64
N SER A 54 3.78 10.54 8.35
CA SER A 54 3.76 9.40 7.43
C SER A 54 5.16 8.82 7.30
N ASP A 55 5.25 7.50 7.26
CA ASP A 55 6.48 6.83 6.86
C ASP A 55 6.69 7.01 5.36
N LEU A 56 7.77 7.70 4.98
CA LEU A 56 8.08 8.03 3.59
C LEU A 56 9.19 7.15 3.05
N LEU A 57 8.93 6.47 1.93
CA LEU A 57 9.96 5.81 1.17
C LEU A 57 10.36 6.69 -0.02
N ALA A 58 11.58 7.21 -0.01
CA ALA A 58 12.11 7.98 -1.13
C ALA A 58 12.27 7.08 -2.36
N CYS A 59 11.73 7.53 -3.50
CA CYS A 59 11.80 6.81 -4.76
C CYS A 59 12.18 7.75 -5.92
N THR A 60 12.91 7.21 -6.89
CA THR A 60 13.17 7.93 -8.15
C THR A 60 12.26 7.36 -9.23
N VAL A 61 11.39 8.22 -9.76
CA VAL A 61 10.53 7.86 -10.90
C VAL A 61 11.22 8.29 -12.18
N VAL A 62 11.36 7.35 -13.11
CA VAL A 62 11.92 7.60 -14.45
C VAL A 62 10.77 7.66 -15.44
N ASN A 63 10.54 8.82 -16.04
CA ASN A 63 9.50 8.97 -17.04
C ASN A 63 9.95 8.51 -18.44
N SER A 64 9.05 8.54 -19.42
CA SER A 64 9.35 8.15 -20.81
C SER A 64 10.43 9.00 -21.49
N LYS A 65 10.70 10.21 -20.97
CA LYS A 65 11.78 11.10 -21.43
C LYS A 65 13.10 10.86 -20.71
N ASN A 66 13.17 9.81 -19.89
CA ASN A 66 14.33 9.46 -19.08
C ASN A 66 14.71 10.52 -18.02
N GLU A 67 13.76 11.40 -17.67
CA GLU A 67 13.92 12.35 -16.57
C GLU A 67 13.72 11.61 -15.25
N ARG A 68 14.55 11.96 -14.25
CA ARG A 68 14.52 11.36 -12.93
C ARG A 68 13.86 12.31 -11.95
N LEU A 69 12.70 11.92 -11.45
CA LEU A 69 11.91 12.70 -10.50
C LEU A 69 12.06 12.10 -9.11
N SER A 70 12.50 12.92 -8.15
CA SER A 70 12.53 12.52 -6.74
C SER A 70 11.12 12.64 -6.18
N GLN A 71 10.52 11.50 -5.87
CA GLN A 71 9.17 11.40 -5.33
C GLN A 71 9.20 10.56 -4.04
N PHE A 72 8.08 10.58 -3.33
CA PHE A 72 7.92 9.79 -2.11
C PHE A 72 6.79 8.80 -2.31
N LEU A 73 6.97 7.64 -1.73
CA LEU A 73 5.97 6.61 -1.66
C LEU A 73 5.48 6.52 -0.23
N VAL A 74 4.16 6.49 -0.08
CA VAL A 74 3.45 6.49 1.19
C VAL A 74 2.49 5.30 1.19
N THR A 75 2.47 4.56 2.29
CA THR A 75 1.47 3.52 2.51
C THR A 75 0.47 4.01 3.53
N ASP A 76 -0.81 3.91 3.18
CA ASP A 76 -1.92 3.99 4.11
C ASP A 76 -2.47 2.57 4.37
N GLN A 77 -3.44 2.43 5.27
CA GLN A 77 -4.01 1.14 5.68
C GLN A 77 -4.43 0.25 4.50
N PHE A 78 -4.93 0.85 3.41
CA PHE A 78 -5.39 0.13 2.22
C PHE A 78 -4.75 0.59 0.92
N GLN A 79 -3.98 1.67 0.94
CA GLN A 79 -3.49 2.32 -0.27
C GLN A 79 -1.98 2.41 -0.33
N PHE A 80 -1.49 2.35 -1.55
CA PHE A 80 -0.14 2.60 -1.96
C PHE A 80 -0.15 3.87 -2.79
N ILE A 81 0.46 4.94 -2.26
CA ILE A 81 0.30 6.30 -2.77
C ILE A 81 1.67 6.84 -3.17
N LEU A 82 1.80 7.26 -4.42
CA LEU A 82 2.97 7.99 -4.90
C LEU A 82 2.66 9.49 -4.84
N VAL A 83 3.51 10.25 -4.17
CA VAL A 83 3.37 11.69 -4.02
C VAL A 83 4.60 12.43 -4.52
N GLU A 84 4.36 13.58 -5.13
CA GLU A 84 5.40 14.60 -5.31
C GLU A 84 5.34 15.60 -4.15
N PRO A 85 6.48 16.17 -3.72
CA PRO A 85 6.47 17.21 -2.70
C PRO A 85 5.76 18.48 -3.20
N ASP A 86 4.85 19.05 -2.41
CA ASP A 86 4.23 20.34 -2.75
C ASP A 86 5.22 21.49 -2.49
N SER A 87 5.63 22.16 -3.58
CA SER A 87 6.51 23.35 -3.52
C SER A 87 5.97 24.50 -2.67
N ARG A 88 4.66 24.55 -2.41
CA ARG A 88 4.00 25.63 -1.66
C ARG A 88 3.86 25.33 -0.17
N LYS A 89 3.96 24.05 0.24
CA LYS A 89 3.69 23.61 1.60
C LYS A 89 4.67 22.50 2.01
N LEU A 90 5.62 22.83 2.88
CA LEU A 90 6.52 21.85 3.47
C LEU A 90 5.73 20.78 4.25
N GLY A 91 6.11 19.52 4.08
CA GLY A 91 5.43 18.40 4.72
C GLY A 91 4.13 17.98 4.04
N TRP A 92 3.79 18.53 2.87
CA TRP A 92 2.64 18.10 2.07
C TRP A 92 3.08 17.47 0.76
N GLY A 93 2.30 16.51 0.29
CA GLY A 93 2.49 15.86 -1.01
C GLY A 93 1.27 15.99 -1.89
N ILE A 94 1.48 16.10 -3.20
CA ILE A 94 0.43 16.02 -4.21
C ILE A 94 0.42 14.58 -4.74
N VAL A 95 -0.74 13.94 -4.69
CA VAL A 95 -0.92 12.56 -5.13
C VAL A 95 -0.79 12.45 -6.65
N ARG A 96 0.11 11.57 -7.10
CA ARG A 96 0.39 11.28 -8.52
C ARG A 96 0.01 9.88 -8.95
N PHE A 97 -0.12 8.95 -8.01
CA PHE A 97 -0.64 7.62 -8.25
C PHE A 97 -1.21 7.03 -6.97
N VAL A 98 -2.27 6.24 -7.11
CA VAL A 98 -2.92 5.51 -6.02
C VAL A 98 -3.22 4.10 -6.50
N ALA A 99 -2.89 3.11 -5.70
CA ALA A 99 -3.32 1.73 -5.88
C ALA A 99 -3.78 1.15 -4.54
N LEU A 100 -4.68 0.17 -4.58
CA LEU A 100 -4.97 -0.62 -3.40
C LEU A 100 -3.78 -1.53 -3.10
N LEU A 101 -3.41 -1.67 -1.83
CA LEU A 101 -2.30 -2.54 -1.42
C LEU A 101 -2.51 -3.99 -1.88
N GLN A 102 -3.76 -4.46 -1.93
CA GLN A 102 -4.10 -5.80 -2.41
C GLN A 102 -3.76 -6.04 -3.89
N ASP A 103 -3.63 -4.98 -4.68
CA ASP A 103 -3.34 -5.03 -6.12
C ASP A 103 -1.85 -4.77 -6.44
N VAL A 104 -1.04 -4.45 -5.43
CA VAL A 104 0.40 -4.15 -5.61
C VAL A 104 1.22 -5.45 -5.61
N LEU A 105 1.87 -5.74 -6.74
CA LEU A 105 2.85 -6.82 -6.84
C LEU A 105 4.27 -6.30 -6.56
N ILE A 106 4.88 -6.77 -5.48
CA ILE A 106 6.26 -6.43 -5.13
C ILE A 106 7.20 -7.49 -5.68
N VAL A 107 8.04 -7.11 -6.65
CA VAL A 107 9.11 -7.98 -7.17
C VAL A 107 10.43 -7.56 -6.55
N TRP A 108 10.97 -8.38 -5.65
CA TRP A 108 12.26 -8.13 -5.02
C TRP A 108 13.41 -8.64 -5.89
N ASN A 109 14.18 -7.72 -6.46
CA ASN A 109 15.41 -8.05 -7.18
C ASN A 109 16.62 -7.72 -6.31
N PHE A 110 17.15 -8.72 -5.59
CA PHE A 110 18.38 -8.55 -4.82
C PHE A 110 19.59 -8.51 -5.77
N ARG A 111 20.08 -7.31 -6.08
CA ARG A 111 21.43 -7.16 -6.64
C ARG A 111 22.40 -6.96 -5.48
N GLN A 112 23.25 -7.95 -5.22
CA GLN A 112 24.43 -7.75 -4.39
C GLN A 112 25.28 -6.65 -5.04
N SER A 113 25.25 -5.46 -4.47
CA SER A 113 26.25 -4.45 -4.77
C SER A 113 27.49 -4.85 -3.99
N ASN A 114 28.55 -5.25 -4.68
CA ASN A 114 29.84 -5.53 -4.05
C ASN A 114 30.37 -4.22 -3.44
N PHE A 115 30.14 -4.04 -2.15
CA PHE A 115 30.79 -2.99 -1.37
C PHE A 115 32.26 -3.36 -1.19
N ALA A 116 33.07 -3.10 -2.22
CA ALA A 116 34.52 -3.11 -2.08
C ALA A 116 34.92 -1.93 -1.18
N HIS A 117 35.25 -2.27 0.06
CA HIS A 117 36.00 -1.42 0.99
C HIS A 117 37.23 -0.85 0.29
N GLN A 118 37.27 0.47 0.06
CA GLN A 118 38.52 1.18 -0.10
C GLN A 118 39.06 1.44 1.32
N ARG A 119 40.14 0.74 1.68
CA ARG A 119 41.09 1.20 2.69
C ARG A 119 42.15 2.07 2.02
#